data_AF-A0A968YG33-F1
#
_entry.id   AF-A0A968YG33-F1
#
_cell.length_a   1.000
_cell.length_b   1.000
_cell.length_c   1.000
_cell.angle_alpha   90.00
_cell.angle_beta   90.00
_cell.angle_gamma   90.00
#
_symmetry.space_group_name_H-M   'P 1'
#
loop_
_entity.id
_entity.type
_entity.pdbx_description
1 polymer ?
#
loop_
_entity_poly.entity_id
_entity_poly.type
_entity_poly.pdbx_seq_one_letter_code
_entity_poly.pdbx_strand_id
1 'polypeptide(L)'
;MAHDTNDSEQMLKKIRVAGYCSDELRQQLDDWCKENNKNRNEGLRYIIRTMLNINDGSDESELQIAISMLEAQVTRLKSLAA
;
A
#
# COMPACT_ATOMS: atom_id res chain seq x y z
N MET A 1 35.91 -7.07 22.28
CA MET A 1 35.39 -5.80 21.74
C MET A 1 33.95 -6.05 21.37
N ALA A 2 33.01 -5.42 22.09
CA ALA A 2 31.59 -5.50 21.77
C ALA A 2 31.40 -4.78 20.44
N HIS A 3 30.95 -5.50 19.41
CA HIS A 3 30.45 -4.88 18.20
C HIS A 3 29.08 -4.31 18.56
N ASP A 4 29.00 -2.98 18.64
CA ASP A 4 27.76 -2.23 18.80
C ASP A 4 26.77 -2.62 17.69
N THR A 5 25.80 -3.46 18.05
CA THR A 5 24.57 -3.69 17.30
C THR A 5 23.65 -2.48 17.53
N ASN A 6 23.88 -1.36 16.84
CA ASN A 6 23.14 -0.12 17.13
C ASN A 6 22.74 0.71 15.91
N ASP A 7 22.34 0.11 14.78
CA ASP A 7 21.89 0.92 13.61
C ASP A 7 20.75 0.33 12.76
N SER A 8 20.11 -0.78 13.16
CA SER A 8 19.11 -1.43 12.29
C SER A 8 17.65 -1.09 12.60
N GLU A 9 17.35 -0.28 13.61
CA GLU A 9 15.99 0.23 13.85
C GLU A 9 15.70 1.45 12.96
N GLN A 10 15.68 1.25 11.63
CA GLN A 10 15.01 2.22 10.77
C GLN A 10 13.51 2.18 11.07
N MET A 11 13.05 3.07 11.95
CA MET A 11 11.63 3.31 12.18
C MET A 11 10.99 3.81 10.88
N LEU A 12 10.24 2.93 10.23
CA LEU A 12 9.49 3.26 9.03
C LEU A 12 8.38 4.25 9.38
N LYS A 13 8.41 5.41 8.72
CA LYS A 13 7.41 6.46 8.94
C LYS A 13 6.10 6.06 8.27
N LYS A 14 5.02 6.01 9.04
CA LYS A 14 3.67 5.83 8.50
C LYS A 14 3.30 7.04 7.62
N ILE A 15 3.15 6.81 6.32
CA ILE A 15 2.67 7.80 5.36
C ILE A 15 1.14 7.76 5.32
N ARG A 16 0.48 8.93 5.28
CA ARG A 16 -0.96 9.05 5.06
C ARG A 16 -1.20 9.57 3.64
N VAL A 17 -1.99 8.85 2.87
CA VAL A 17 -2.38 9.22 1.51
C VAL A 17 -3.90 9.22 1.42
N ALA A 18 -4.46 10.23 0.76
CA ALA A 18 -5.88 10.30 0.45
C ALA A 18 -6.09 9.96 -1.03
N GLY A 19 -7.13 9.19 -1.33
CA GLY A 19 -7.49 8.78 -2.68
C GLY A 19 -8.99 8.87 -2.91
N TYR A 20 -9.39 9.00 -4.17
CA TYR A 20 -10.77 8.95 -4.61
C TYR A 20 -11.06 7.58 -5.23
N CYS A 21 -12.22 7.00 -4.88
CA CYS A 21 -12.76 5.82 -5.55
C CYS A 21 -14.26 6.04 -5.76
N SER A 22 -14.85 5.30 -6.72
CA SER A 22 -16.30 5.36 -6.93
C SER A 22 -17.05 4.82 -5.71
N ASP A 23 -18.30 5.25 -5.55
CA ASP A 23 -19.17 4.81 -4.45
C ASP A 23 -19.42 3.30 -4.48
N GLU A 24 -19.57 2.73 -5.67
CA GLU A 24 -19.75 1.28 -5.86
C GLU A 24 -18.54 0.48 -5.35
N LEU A 25 -17.32 0.87 -5.73
CA LEU A 25 -16.10 0.22 -5.24
C LEU A 25 -15.89 0.43 -3.75
N ARG A 26 -16.28 1.59 -3.23
CA ARG A 26 -16.25 1.87 -1.78
C ARG A 26 -17.18 0.93 -1.04
N GLN A 27 -18.39 0.71 -1.55
CA GLN A 27 -19.37 -0.19 -0.95
C GLN A 27 -18.88 -1.64 -0.96
N GLN A 28 -18.33 -2.11 -2.08
CA GLN A 28 -17.75 -3.46 -2.17
C GLN A 28 -16.60 -3.68 -1.17
N LEU A 29 -15.75 -2.66 -0.99
CA LEU A 29 -14.69 -2.69 0.01
C LEU A 29 -15.26 -2.74 1.44
N ASP A 30 -16.31 -1.97 1.72
CA ASP A 30 -16.96 -1.94 3.03
C ASP A 30 -17.60 -3.28 3.39
N ASP A 31 -18.29 -3.89 2.44
CA ASP A 31 -18.92 -5.19 2.61
C ASP A 31 -17.86 -6.27 2.89
N TRP A 32 -16.78 -6.28 2.10
CA TRP A 32 -15.65 -7.18 2.32
C TRP A 32 -15.00 -6.95 3.69
N CYS A 33 -14.77 -5.70 4.09
CA CYS A 33 -14.20 -5.36 5.39
C CYS A 33 -15.09 -5.85 6.55
N LYS A 34 -16.41 -5.71 6.40
CA LYS A 34 -17.38 -6.18 7.38
C LYS A 34 -17.38 -7.71 7.50
N GLU A 35 -17.34 -8.43 6.38
CA GLU A 35 -17.28 -9.89 6.35
C GLU A 35 -16.01 -10.44 7.00
N ASN A 36 -14.89 -9.73 6.85
CA ASN A 36 -13.58 -10.15 7.34
C ASN A 36 -13.19 -9.55 8.70
N ASN A 37 -14.11 -8.82 9.36
CA ASN A 37 -13.86 -8.08 10.61
C ASN A 37 -12.60 -7.20 10.54
N LYS A 38 -12.44 -6.48 9.43
CA LYS A 38 -11.34 -5.54 9.16
C LYS A 38 -11.87 -4.11 9.08
N ASN A 39 -11.05 -3.15 9.44
CA ASN A 39 -11.34 -1.76 9.10
C ASN A 39 -10.98 -1.45 7.64
N ARG A 40 -11.56 -0.38 7.10
CA ARG A 40 -11.37 0.03 5.69
C ARG A 40 -9.90 0.22 5.30
N ASN A 41 -9.05 0.72 6.20
CA ASN A 41 -7.63 0.92 5.93
C ASN A 41 -6.87 -0.43 5.85
N GLU A 42 -7.27 -1.42 6.62
CA GLU A 42 -6.70 -2.77 6.53
C GLU A 42 -7.10 -3.44 5.22
N GLY A 43 -8.35 -3.32 4.80
CA GLY A 43 -8.80 -3.82 3.50
C GLY A 43 -8.10 -3.15 2.32
N LEU A 44 -7.92 -1.83 2.38
CA LEU A 44 -7.14 -1.11 1.37
C LEU A 44 -5.69 -1.59 1.32
N ARG A 45 -5.03 -1.78 2.46
CA ARG A 45 -3.66 -2.33 2.50
C ARG A 45 -3.61 -3.74 1.92
N TYR A 46 -4.60 -4.58 2.23
CA TYR A 46 -4.69 -5.92 1.68
C TYR A 46 -4.81 -5.88 0.15
N ILE A 47 -5.75 -5.12 -0.40
CA ILE A 47 -5.93 -4.98 -1.85
C ILE A 47 -4.67 -4.44 -2.52
N ILE A 48 -4.05 -3.41 -1.95
CA ILE A 48 -2.80 -2.84 -2.48
C ILE A 48 -1.71 -3.92 -2.49
N ARG A 49 -1.52 -4.66 -1.39
CA ARG A 49 -0.55 -5.76 -1.34
C ARG A 49 -0.84 -6.85 -2.37
N THR A 50 -2.11 -7.25 -2.51
CA THR A 50 -2.53 -8.25 -3.50
C THR A 50 -2.27 -7.78 -4.93
N MET A 51 -2.63 -6.54 -5.27
CA MET A 51 -2.41 -5.97 -6.61
C MET A 51 -0.93 -5.85 -6.95
N LEU A 52 -0.09 -5.71 -5.94
CA LEU A 52 1.36 -5.66 -6.07
C LEU A 52 2.03 -7.05 -5.99
N ASN A 53 1.26 -8.13 -5.82
CA ASN A 53 1.75 -9.51 -5.59
C ASN A 53 2.69 -9.64 -4.38
N ILE A 54 2.48 -8.82 -3.36
CA ILE A 54 3.28 -8.75 -2.15
C ILE A 54 2.67 -9.72 -1.12
N ASN A 55 3.26 -10.90 -1.00
CA ASN A 55 2.89 -11.90 0.02
C ASN A 55 3.30 -11.41 1.42
N ASP A 56 2.54 -11.80 2.47
CA ASP A 56 2.91 -11.56 3.87
C ASP A 56 4.28 -12.23 4.15
N GLY A 57 5.36 -11.44 4.08
CA GLY A 57 6.75 -11.90 4.09
C GLY A 57 7.65 -11.23 3.05
N SER A 58 7.10 -10.46 2.11
CA SER A 58 7.90 -9.72 1.12
C SER A 58 8.51 -8.45 1.72
N ASP A 59 9.78 -8.25 1.36
CA ASP A 59 10.67 -7.20 1.82
C ASP A 59 10.07 -5.82 1.50
N GLU A 60 10.15 -4.88 2.44
CA GLU A 60 9.53 -3.55 2.32
C GLU A 60 10.06 -2.76 1.11
N SER A 61 11.25 -3.13 0.65
CA SER A 61 11.83 -2.71 -0.62
C SER A 61 10.96 -3.07 -1.84
N GLU A 62 10.35 -4.25 -1.88
CA GLU A 62 9.42 -4.66 -2.95
C GLU A 62 8.14 -3.81 -2.94
N LEU A 63 7.66 -3.44 -1.75
CA LEU A 63 6.51 -2.56 -1.56
C LEU A 63 6.79 -1.13 -2.05
N GLN A 64 7.99 -0.63 -1.76
CA GLN A 64 8.43 0.70 -2.20
C GLN A 64 8.62 0.78 -3.72
N ILE A 65 9.17 -0.27 -4.34
CA ILE A 65 9.31 -0.38 -5.80
C ILE A 65 7.92 -0.38 -6.45
N ALA A 66 7.01 -1.16 -5.89
CA ALA A 66 5.67 -1.32 -6.41
C ALA A 66 4.83 -0.02 -6.34
N ILE A 67 4.95 0.74 -5.25
CA ILE A 67 4.37 2.09 -5.13
C ILE A 67 4.95 3.02 -6.20
N SER A 68 6.29 3.01 -6.38
CA SER A 68 6.97 3.87 -7.35
C SER A 68 6.54 3.57 -8.79
N MET A 69 6.34 2.29 -9.13
CA MET A 69 5.81 1.89 -10.44
C MET A 69 4.37 2.37 -10.67
N LEU A 70 3.53 2.33 -9.62
CA LEU A 70 2.15 2.82 -9.69
C LEU A 70 2.10 4.34 -9.88
N GLU A 71 2.92 5.10 -9.15
CA GLU A 71 3.02 6.55 -9.30
C GLU A 71 3.48 6.95 -10.71
N ALA A 72 4.42 6.21 -11.30
CA ALA A 72 4.87 6.42 -12.67
C ALA A 72 3.75 6.16 -13.70
N GLN A 73 2.94 5.11 -13.51
CA GLN A 73 1.80 4.84 -14.38
C GLN A 73 0.69 5.89 -14.26
N VAL A 74 0.36 6.32 -13.03
CA VAL A 74 -0.61 7.40 -12.81
C VAL A 74 -0.15 8.70 -13.48
N THR A 75 1.14 9.02 -13.37
CA THR A 75 1.74 10.19 -14.03
C THR A 75 1.61 10.10 -15.55
N ARG A 76 1.91 8.92 -16.13
CA ARG A 76 1.81 8.68 -17.58
C ARG A 76 0.37 8.79 -18.09
N LEU A 77 -0.60 8.28 -17.34
CA LEU A 77 -2.02 8.41 -17.68
C LEU A 77 -2.48 9.87 -17.64
N LYS A 78 -2.07 10.63 -16.62
CA LYS A 78 -2.36 12.07 -16.54
C LYS A 78 -1.77 12.85 -17.72
N SER A 79 -0.57 12.51 -18.19
CA SER A 79 0.03 13.16 -19.37
C SER A 79 -0.64 12.80 -20.69
N LEU A 80 -1.35 11.67 -20.77
CA LEU A 80 -2.12 11.28 -21.96
C LEU A 80 -3.53 11.87 -21.98
N ALA A 81 -4.03 12.28 -20.82
CA ALA A 81 -5.33 12.93 -20.67
C ALA A 81 -5.26 14.48 -20.80
N ALA A 82 -4.06 15.03 -21.00
CA ALA A 82 -3.78 16.45 -21.25
C ALA A 82 -3.53 16.69 -22.74
#